data_AF-A0A660A8X3-F1
#
_entry.id   AF-A0A660A8X3-F1
#
_cell.length_a   1.000
_cell.length_b   1.000
_cell.length_c   1.000
_cell.angle_alpha   90.00
_cell.angle_beta   90.00
_cell.angle_gamma   90.00
#
_symmetry.space_group_name_H-M   'P 1'
#
loop_
_entity.id
_entity.type
_entity.pdbx_description
1 polymer ?
#
loop_
_entity_poly.entity_id
_entity_poly.type
_entity_poly.pdbx_seq_one_letter_code
_entity_poly.pdbx_strand_id
1 'polypeptide(L)'
;FTETAAKAKELFDLAKQKGVFLQAYQNRRFDTDFLTVQKVINSGVLGDILEVEMHFDYFRPEIPESVDQYSLNTSYLYGHACHTVDQVISYFGKPDKVHYDVRQLLGEGRMNDYFDLDFYYPNSLKVSIKSSYFRIKER
;
A
#
# COMPACT_ATOMS: atom_id res chain seq x y z
N PHE A 1 6.66 -2.88 -9.58
CA PHE A 1 7.64 -2.38 -10.57
C PHE A 1 8.53 -3.52 -11.04
N THR A 2 9.32 -4.10 -10.14
CA THR A 2 10.10 -5.34 -10.33
C THR A 2 9.96 -6.22 -9.08
N GLU A 3 10.45 -7.46 -9.12
CA GLU A 3 10.39 -8.40 -7.99
C GLU A 3 11.30 -8.02 -6.82
N THR A 4 12.40 -7.30 -7.08
CA THR A 4 13.34 -6.87 -6.05
C THR A 4 13.73 -5.40 -6.24
N ALA A 5 14.12 -4.75 -5.14
CA ALA A 5 14.60 -3.37 -5.14
C ALA A 5 15.92 -3.22 -5.93
N ALA A 6 16.80 -4.25 -5.90
CA ALA A 6 18.03 -4.26 -6.68
C ALA A 6 17.74 -4.19 -8.20
N LYS A 7 16.83 -5.05 -8.70
CA LYS A 7 16.39 -5.02 -10.10
C LYS A 7 15.76 -3.68 -10.47
N ALA A 8 14.98 -3.07 -9.56
CA ALA A 8 14.42 -1.74 -9.80
C ALA A 8 15.54 -0.70 -9.99
N LYS A 9 16.53 -0.71 -9.09
CA LYS A 9 17.67 0.20 -9.12
C LYS A 9 18.47 0.06 -10.42
N GLU A 10 18.74 -1.17 -10.85
CA GLU A 10 19.43 -1.45 -12.11
C GLU A 10 18.70 -0.84 -13.32
N LEU A 11 17.36 -0.94 -13.37
CA LEU A 11 16.58 -0.32 -14.45
C LEU A 11 16.63 1.21 -14.41
N PHE A 12 16.55 1.82 -13.23
CA PHE A 12 16.67 3.28 -13.08
C PHE A 12 18.08 3.78 -13.44
N ASP A 13 19.12 3.06 -13.04
CA ASP A 13 20.50 3.38 -13.41
C ASP A 13 20.71 3.26 -14.92
N LEU A 14 20.15 2.22 -15.56
CA LEU A 14 20.21 2.04 -17.01
C LEU A 14 19.45 3.15 -17.75
N ALA A 15 18.24 3.50 -17.30
CA ALA A 15 17.48 4.61 -17.89
C ALA A 15 18.25 5.92 -17.83
N LYS A 16 18.90 6.20 -16.68
CA LYS A 16 19.79 7.35 -16.51
C LYS A 16 20.98 7.32 -17.47
N GLN A 17 21.65 6.18 -17.62
CA GLN A 17 22.76 6.01 -18.57
C GLN A 17 22.34 6.22 -20.03
N LYS A 18 21.11 5.82 -20.37
CA LYS A 18 20.55 5.98 -21.72
C LYS A 18 19.90 7.35 -21.96
N GLY A 19 19.80 8.20 -20.94
CA GLY A 19 19.14 9.51 -21.04
C GLY A 19 17.64 9.43 -21.29
N VAL A 20 16.99 8.34 -20.87
CA VAL A 20 15.54 8.14 -21.05
C VAL A 20 14.81 8.24 -19.72
N PHE A 21 13.53 8.61 -19.77
CA PHE A 21 12.65 8.62 -18.60
C PHE A 21 12.11 7.22 -18.31
N LEU A 22 12.09 6.85 -17.03
CA LEU A 22 11.51 5.60 -16.53
C LEU A 22 10.71 5.90 -15.27
N GLN A 23 9.51 5.34 -15.17
CA GLN A 23 8.64 5.52 -14.02
C GLN A 23 7.72 4.31 -13.84
N ALA A 24 7.34 4.03 -12.59
CA ALA A 24 6.30 3.06 -12.27
C ALA A 24 4.90 3.67 -12.47
N TYR A 25 3.97 2.91 -13.04
CA TYR A 25 2.59 3.36 -13.21
C TYR A 25 1.79 3.23 -11.91
N GLN A 26 1.88 4.25 -11.04
CA GLN A 26 1.11 4.37 -9.80
C GLN A 26 -0.04 5.35 -9.98
N ASN A 27 -1.07 4.90 -10.69
CA ASN A 27 -2.21 5.73 -11.09
C ASN A 27 -3.10 6.18 -9.92
N ARG A 28 -3.12 5.44 -8.80
CA ARG A 28 -3.96 5.77 -7.64
C ARG A 28 -3.58 7.06 -6.92
N ARG A 29 -2.43 7.67 -7.25
CA ARG A 29 -2.12 9.06 -6.86
C ARG A 29 -3.11 10.08 -7.44
N PHE A 30 -3.85 9.70 -8.47
CA PHE A 30 -4.80 10.54 -9.17
C PHE A 30 -6.25 10.13 -8.90
N ASP A 31 -6.48 9.21 -7.96
CA ASP A 31 -7.83 8.88 -7.50
C ASP A 31 -8.45 10.14 -6.83
N THR A 32 -9.73 10.38 -7.09
CA THR A 32 -10.41 11.63 -6.69
C THR A 32 -10.48 11.80 -5.17
N ASP A 33 -10.64 10.71 -4.42
CA ASP A 33 -10.65 10.71 -2.97
C ASP A 33 -9.29 11.18 -2.41
N PHE A 34 -8.18 10.63 -2.91
CA PHE A 34 -6.84 10.98 -2.47
C PHE A 34 -6.51 12.44 -2.77
N LEU A 35 -6.79 12.91 -3.99
CA LEU A 35 -6.59 14.32 -4.37
C LEU A 35 -7.46 15.27 -3.53
N THR A 36 -8.67 14.86 -3.18
CA THR A 36 -9.59 15.66 -2.34
C THR A 36 -9.08 15.73 -0.90
N VAL A 37 -8.64 14.62 -0.32
CA VAL A 37 -8.04 14.58 1.03
C VAL A 37 -6.81 15.48 1.08
N GLN A 38 -5.91 15.37 0.10
CA GLN A 38 -4.74 16.26 0.01
C GLN A 38 -5.14 17.74 -0.01
N LYS A 39 -6.17 18.10 -0.79
CA LYS A 39 -6.67 19.48 -0.83
C LYS A 39 -7.21 19.96 0.53
N VAL A 40 -7.94 19.11 1.25
CA VAL A 40 -8.46 19.43 2.59
C VAL A 40 -7.32 19.61 3.59
N ILE A 41 -6.36 18.68 3.62
CA ILE A 41 -5.19 18.75 4.48
C ILE A 41 -4.39 20.04 4.19
N ASN A 42 -4.08 20.29 2.91
CA ASN A 42 -3.32 21.47 2.48
C ASN A 42 -4.05 22.79 2.73
N SER A 43 -5.38 22.78 2.92
CA SER A 43 -6.12 23.99 3.27
C SER A 43 -5.90 24.46 4.70
N GLY A 44 -5.34 23.60 5.57
CA GLY A 44 -5.11 23.90 6.98
C GLY A 44 -6.38 23.90 7.85
N VAL A 45 -7.56 23.62 7.28
CA VAL A 45 -8.83 23.64 8.02
C VAL A 45 -8.89 22.60 9.16
N LEU A 46 -8.08 21.55 9.08
CA LEU A 46 -8.00 20.48 10.09
C LEU A 46 -7.01 20.79 11.22
N GLY A 47 -6.19 21.84 11.09
CA GLY A 47 -5.07 22.10 12.01
C GLY A 47 -3.99 21.01 11.93
N ASP A 48 -3.41 20.68 13.08
CA ASP A 48 -2.37 19.64 13.19
C ASP A 48 -2.99 18.25 13.06
N ILE A 49 -2.55 17.50 12.05
CA ILE A 49 -3.00 16.14 11.84
C ILE A 49 -2.16 15.20 12.70
N LEU A 50 -2.85 14.48 13.58
CA LEU A 50 -2.22 13.48 14.45
C LEU A 50 -2.36 12.06 13.87
N GLU A 51 -3.45 11.78 13.15
CA GLU A 51 -3.72 10.45 12.61
C GLU A 51 -4.44 10.51 11.26
N VAL A 52 -4.04 9.61 10.35
CA VAL A 52 -4.71 9.38 9.06
C VAL A 52 -4.88 7.88 8.88
N GLU A 53 -6.10 7.44 8.58
CA GLU A 53 -6.41 6.04 8.31
C GLU A 53 -6.90 5.86 6.88
N MET A 54 -6.35 4.89 6.16
CA MET A 54 -6.69 4.59 4.77
C MET A 54 -7.06 3.12 4.61
N HIS A 55 -8.20 2.87 3.98
CA HIS A 55 -8.77 1.53 3.89
C HIS A 55 -9.17 1.18 2.46
N PHE A 56 -8.69 0.04 1.96
CA PHE A 56 -9.21 -0.59 0.74
C PHE A 56 -9.86 -1.92 1.08
N ASP A 57 -10.87 -1.92 1.92
CA ASP A 57 -11.55 -3.13 2.35
C ASP A 57 -12.47 -3.68 1.26
N TYR A 58 -12.46 -5.00 1.09
CA TYR A 58 -13.35 -5.69 0.15
C TYR A 58 -14.30 -6.62 0.88
N PHE A 59 -15.49 -6.75 0.29
CA PHE A 59 -16.40 -7.84 0.59
C PHE A 59 -16.33 -8.87 -0.53
N ARG A 60 -15.68 -10.01 -0.27
CA ARG A 60 -15.66 -11.16 -1.17
C ARG A 60 -16.20 -12.38 -0.40
N PRO A 61 -17.41 -12.86 -0.74
CA PRO A 61 -18.02 -13.97 0.00
C PRO A 61 -17.35 -15.31 -0.33
N GLU A 62 -16.79 -15.46 -1.53
CA GLU A 62 -16.21 -16.72 -2.01
C GLU A 62 -14.69 -16.67 -2.03
N ILE A 63 -14.06 -17.78 -1.62
CA ILE A 63 -12.62 -17.97 -1.69
C ILE A 63 -12.23 -18.34 -3.13
N PRO A 64 -11.28 -17.64 -3.77
CA PRO A 64 -10.80 -18.03 -5.09
C PRO A 64 -10.15 -19.42 -5.08
N GLU A 65 -10.66 -20.36 -5.88
CA GLU A 65 -10.09 -21.71 -6.01
C GLU A 65 -8.88 -21.76 -6.94
N SER A 66 -8.73 -20.78 -7.85
CA SER A 66 -7.65 -20.74 -8.85
C SER A 66 -6.27 -20.37 -8.31
N VAL A 67 -6.18 -19.95 -7.04
CA VAL A 67 -4.92 -19.61 -6.37
C VAL A 67 -4.81 -20.44 -5.10
N ASP A 68 -4.11 -21.55 -5.18
CA ASP A 68 -3.96 -22.54 -4.11
C ASP A 68 -2.58 -22.52 -3.42
N GLN A 69 -1.65 -21.71 -3.93
CA GLN A 69 -0.32 -21.55 -3.39
C GLN A 69 0.05 -20.08 -3.18
N TYR A 70 0.83 -19.85 -2.13
CA TYR A 70 1.35 -18.53 -1.81
C TYR A 70 2.44 -18.13 -2.82
N SER A 71 2.33 -16.91 -3.32
CA SER A 71 3.39 -16.27 -4.09
C SER A 71 3.54 -14.84 -3.61
N LEU A 72 4.75 -14.47 -3.17
CA LEU A 72 5.06 -13.13 -2.66
C LEU A 72 4.67 -12.05 -3.67
N ASN A 73 5.00 -12.24 -4.95
CA ASN A 73 4.79 -11.27 -6.02
C ASN A 73 3.31 -11.05 -6.36
N THR A 74 2.45 -12.03 -6.07
CA THR A 74 1.00 -11.96 -6.29
C THR A 74 0.21 -11.88 -4.99
N SER A 75 0.91 -11.76 -3.86
CA SER A 75 0.34 -11.60 -2.54
C SER A 75 -0.46 -10.29 -2.45
N TYR A 76 -1.45 -10.22 -1.58
CA TYR A 76 -2.28 -9.04 -1.44
C TYR A 76 -1.50 -7.80 -1.01
N LEU A 77 -0.47 -7.96 -0.17
CA LEU A 77 0.41 -6.87 0.21
C LEU A 77 1.12 -6.28 -1.03
N TYR A 78 1.70 -7.13 -1.88
CA TYR A 78 2.43 -6.66 -3.07
C TYR A 78 1.50 -6.19 -4.19
N GLY A 79 0.35 -6.83 -4.33
CA GLY A 79 -0.61 -6.53 -5.39
C GLY A 79 -1.49 -5.32 -5.11
N HIS A 80 -1.85 -5.04 -3.85
CA HIS A 80 -2.79 -3.98 -3.50
C HIS A 80 -2.20 -2.94 -2.56
N ALA A 81 -1.49 -3.35 -1.49
CA ALA A 81 -0.92 -2.38 -0.56
C ALA A 81 0.15 -1.51 -1.24
N CYS A 82 0.78 -1.98 -2.33
CA CYS A 82 1.73 -1.17 -3.09
C CYS A 82 1.16 0.17 -3.56
N HIS A 83 -0.16 0.29 -3.74
CA HIS A 83 -0.78 1.57 -4.10
C HIS A 83 -1.01 2.48 -2.88
N THR A 84 -1.51 1.95 -1.77
CA THR A 84 -1.76 2.76 -0.57
C THR A 84 -0.44 3.14 0.12
N VAL A 85 0.56 2.25 0.12
CA VAL A 85 1.94 2.58 0.50
C VAL A 85 2.47 3.72 -0.36
N ASP A 86 2.25 3.65 -1.69
CA ASP A 86 2.70 4.71 -2.60
C ASP A 86 1.99 6.04 -2.32
N GLN A 87 0.69 6.04 -2.04
CA GLN A 87 -0.05 7.23 -1.60
C GLN A 87 0.55 7.83 -0.32
N VAL A 88 0.78 7.01 0.71
CA VAL A 88 1.37 7.46 1.97
C VAL A 88 2.74 8.09 1.75
N ILE A 89 3.65 7.39 1.08
CA ILE A 89 5.01 7.88 0.84
C ILE A 89 5.03 9.10 -0.09
N SER A 90 4.15 9.14 -1.09
CA SER A 90 4.10 10.26 -2.05
C SER A 90 3.66 11.57 -1.41
N TYR A 91 2.83 11.52 -0.36
CA TYR A 91 2.27 12.72 0.26
C TYR A 91 2.92 13.05 1.60
N PHE A 92 3.11 12.08 2.48
CA PHE A 92 3.69 12.28 3.81
C PHE A 92 5.22 12.10 3.81
N GLY A 93 5.79 11.55 2.75
CA GLY A 93 7.23 11.30 2.65
C GLY A 93 7.67 10.01 3.35
N LYS A 94 8.99 9.90 3.59
CA LYS A 94 9.59 8.74 4.24
C LYS A 94 9.28 8.78 5.75
N PRO A 95 8.69 7.71 6.32
CA PRO A 95 8.46 7.59 7.76
C PRO A 95 9.75 7.36 8.56
N ASP A 96 9.73 7.69 9.85
CA ASP A 96 10.80 7.38 10.79
C ASP A 96 10.77 5.90 11.21
N LYS A 97 9.55 5.35 11.34
CA LYS A 97 9.32 3.95 11.74
C LYS A 97 8.13 3.37 10.99
N VAL A 98 8.19 2.07 10.71
CA VAL A 98 7.06 1.30 10.19
C VAL A 98 6.80 0.10 11.12
N HIS A 99 5.54 -0.14 11.44
CA HIS A 99 5.05 -1.36 12.08
C HIS A 99 4.06 -2.05 11.13
N TYR A 100 4.03 -3.39 11.11
CA TYR A 100 3.15 -4.10 10.20
C TYR A 100 2.63 -5.42 10.78
N ASP A 101 1.38 -5.74 10.44
CA ASP A 101 0.76 -7.05 10.61
C ASP A 101 0.23 -7.53 9.26
N VAL A 102 0.73 -8.66 8.78
CA VAL A 102 0.39 -9.25 7.48
C VAL A 102 0.04 -10.71 7.71
N ARG A 103 -1.17 -11.11 7.32
CA ARG A 103 -1.74 -12.41 7.71
C ARG A 103 -2.36 -13.16 6.53
N GLN A 104 -2.39 -14.48 6.67
CA GLN A 104 -3.12 -15.43 5.82
C GLN A 104 -4.35 -15.93 6.59
N LEU A 105 -5.44 -15.17 6.59
CA LEU A 105 -6.67 -15.52 7.32
C LEU A 105 -7.38 -16.74 6.70
N LEU A 106 -7.20 -16.98 5.40
CA LEU A 106 -7.66 -18.20 4.73
C LEU A 106 -6.87 -19.47 5.09
N GLY A 107 -5.71 -19.35 5.74
CA GLY A 107 -4.86 -20.47 6.14
C GLY A 107 -3.46 -20.44 5.53
N GLU A 108 -2.55 -21.22 6.13
CA GLU A 108 -1.15 -21.29 5.72
C GLU A 108 -1.01 -21.70 4.25
N GLY A 109 -0.08 -21.07 3.54
CA GLY A 109 0.20 -21.37 2.14
C GLY A 109 -0.80 -20.78 1.14
N ARG A 110 -1.83 -20.06 1.59
CA ARG A 110 -2.73 -19.26 0.72
C ARG A 110 -2.16 -17.84 0.54
N MET A 111 -2.74 -17.01 -0.32
CA MET A 111 -2.33 -15.60 -0.39
C MET A 111 -2.52 -14.91 0.98
N ASN A 112 -1.67 -13.95 1.33
CA ASN A 112 -2.04 -13.04 2.42
C ASN A 112 -3.30 -12.30 1.97
N ASP A 113 -4.27 -12.13 2.86
CA ASP A 113 -5.60 -11.58 2.58
C ASP A 113 -5.97 -10.48 3.58
N TYR A 114 -4.98 -10.10 4.38
CA TYR A 114 -5.00 -9.03 5.36
C TYR A 114 -3.65 -8.33 5.40
N PHE A 115 -3.68 -7.02 5.51
CA PHE A 115 -2.54 -6.21 5.93
C PHE A 115 -3.00 -5.03 6.79
N ASP A 116 -2.14 -4.63 7.72
CA ASP A 116 -2.27 -3.46 8.58
C ASP A 116 -0.87 -2.89 8.79
N LEU A 117 -0.61 -1.70 8.25
CA LEU A 117 0.70 -1.07 8.26
C LEU A 117 0.58 0.33 8.86
N ASP A 118 1.39 0.60 9.89
CA ASP A 118 1.50 1.89 10.56
C ASP A 118 2.81 2.57 10.19
N PHE A 119 2.72 3.83 9.76
CA PHE A 119 3.82 4.71 9.41
C PHE A 119 3.88 5.85 10.42
N TYR A 120 5.01 5.98 11.10
CA TYR A 120 5.21 7.01 12.13
C TYR A 120 6.11 8.12 11.61
N TYR A 121 5.72 9.36 11.86
CA TYR A 121 6.37 10.58 11.41
C TYR A 121 6.68 11.52 12.60
N PRO A 122 7.50 12.57 12.38
CA PRO A 122 7.67 13.63 13.37
C PRO A 122 6.35 14.28 13.78
N ASN A 123 6.37 15.05 14.88
CA ASN A 123 5.20 15.74 15.43
C ASN A 123 4.03 14.81 15.82
N SER A 124 4.33 13.54 16.11
CA SER A 124 3.35 12.52 16.52
C SER A 124 2.34 12.11 15.45
N LEU A 125 2.56 12.47 14.17
CA LEU A 125 1.71 12.02 13.08
C LEU A 125 1.89 10.51 12.87
N LYS A 126 0.76 9.79 12.86
CA LYS A 126 0.66 8.39 12.46
C LYS A 126 -0.22 8.28 11.23
N VAL A 127 0.22 7.51 10.25
CA VAL A 127 -0.60 7.15 9.08
C VAL A 127 -0.74 5.64 9.05
N SER A 128 -1.96 5.12 8.99
CA SER A 128 -2.26 3.70 8.93
C SER A 128 -2.91 3.34 7.61
N ILE A 129 -2.47 2.23 7.01
CA ILE A 129 -3.16 1.62 5.87
C ILE A 129 -3.59 0.22 6.25
N LYS A 130 -4.85 -0.11 5.95
CA LYS A 130 -5.42 -1.41 6.30
C LYS A 130 -6.29 -1.95 5.20
N SER A 131 -6.28 -3.27 5.07
CA SER A 131 -7.26 -3.93 4.22
C SER A 131 -7.44 -5.40 4.57
N SER A 132 -8.65 -5.90 4.30
CA SER A 132 -8.97 -7.32 4.26
C SER A 132 -9.82 -7.67 3.05
N TYR A 133 -9.57 -8.85 2.46
CA TYR A 133 -10.42 -9.42 1.40
C TYR A 133 -11.66 -10.16 1.90
N PHE A 134 -11.54 -10.86 3.05
CA PHE A 134 -12.53 -11.82 3.52
C PHE A 134 -12.96 -11.46 4.94
N ARG A 135 -13.85 -10.48 5.07
CA ARG A 135 -14.39 -10.02 6.36
C ARG A 135 -15.47 -10.94 6.94
N ILE A 136 -15.99 -11.89 6.17
CA ILE A 136 -16.94 -12.91 6.64
C ILE A 136 -16.39 -14.28 6.27
N LYS A 137 -16.20 -15.13 7.27
CA LYS A 137 -16.12 -16.57 7.12
C LYS A 137 -17.15 -17.11 8.11
N GLU A 138 -18.17 -17.84 7.64
CA GLU A 138 -18.88 -18.73 8.57
C GLU A 138 -17.83 -19.72 9.10
N ARG A 139 -17.68 -19.74 10.43
CA ARG A 139 -16.77 -20.66 11.11
C ARG A 139 -17.47 -21.97 11.40
#